data_AF-A0A955YVL5-F1
#
_entry.id   AF-A0A955YVL5-F1
#
_cell.length_a   1.000
_cell.length_b   1.000
_cell.length_c   1.000
_cell.angle_alpha   90.00
_cell.angle_beta   90.00
_cell.angle_gamma   90.00
#
_symmetry.space_group_name_H-M   'P 1'
#
loop_
_entity.id
_entity.type
_entity.pdbx_description
1 polymer ?
#
loop_
_entity_poly.entity_id
_entity_poly.type
_entity_poly.pdbx_seq_one_letter_code
_entity_poly.pdbx_strand_id
1 'polypeptide(L)'
;QCADMMTDLKTGHLIGGVPRTQQLAQFGVAWIGPAIAVGTTMLLWSKGPGGTMGFGPESQACVDKASGCLPAPQASVLQSMIEGVLHGNAPIDKYVAGAAIGGGLALFPIAGLGVLVGLAMYLPFEITFGYGLGCLANMAMEKMKGRRFIGDVVVPLGAGLIIGEALTNLTLTMITLAKG
;
A
#
# COMPACT_ATOMS: atom_id res chain seq x y z
N GLN A 1 -8.73 -4.98 -5.60
CA GLN A 1 -9.21 -3.82 -6.38
C GLN A 1 -10.68 -3.91 -6.79
N CYS A 2 -11.25 -5.08 -7.15
CA CYS A 2 -12.68 -5.16 -7.50
C CYS A 2 -13.64 -4.78 -6.36
N ALA A 3 -13.24 -5.01 -5.10
CA ALA A 3 -14.00 -4.56 -3.94
C ALA A 3 -14.10 -3.03 -3.85
N ASP A 4 -13.03 -2.32 -4.26
CA ASP A 4 -12.91 -0.87 -4.16
C ASP A 4 -13.84 -0.15 -5.15
N MET A 5 -13.84 -0.58 -6.43
CA MET A 5 -14.77 -0.09 -7.45
C MET A 5 -16.24 -0.32 -7.11
N MET A 6 -16.56 -1.45 -6.46
CA MET A 6 -17.93 -1.75 -6.02
C MET A 6 -18.38 -0.81 -4.90
N THR A 7 -17.47 -0.42 -4.00
CA THR A 7 -17.74 0.62 -2.99
C THR A 7 -17.86 2.01 -3.59
N ASP A 8 -17.05 2.36 -4.59
CA ASP A 8 -17.12 3.67 -5.27
C ASP A 8 -18.44 3.88 -6.03
N LEU A 9 -18.92 2.86 -6.74
CA LEU A 9 -20.20 2.94 -7.42
C LEU A 9 -21.36 3.03 -6.42
N LYS A 10 -21.21 2.37 -5.26
CA LYS A 10 -22.22 2.43 -4.18
C LYS A 10 -22.24 3.79 -3.50
N THR A 11 -21.09 4.35 -3.13
CA THR A 11 -20.99 5.69 -2.52
C THR A 11 -21.42 6.76 -3.50
N GLY A 12 -20.98 6.64 -4.76
CA GLY A 12 -21.37 7.49 -5.87
C GLY A 12 -22.88 7.49 -6.12
N HIS A 13 -23.55 6.34 -6.01
CA HIS A 13 -25.01 6.26 -6.11
C HIS A 13 -25.72 6.91 -4.91
N LEU A 14 -25.19 6.73 -3.69
CA LEU A 14 -25.76 7.32 -2.47
C LEU A 14 -25.76 8.85 -2.45
N ILE A 15 -24.82 9.49 -3.15
CA ILE A 15 -24.76 10.95 -3.33
C ILE A 15 -25.49 11.46 -4.57
N GLY A 16 -26.28 10.61 -5.24
CA GLY A 16 -27.13 10.98 -6.39
C GLY A 16 -26.53 10.74 -7.77
N GLY A 17 -25.38 10.04 -7.86
CA GLY A 17 -24.76 9.68 -9.13
C GLY A 17 -25.44 8.51 -9.84
N VAL A 18 -25.30 8.47 -11.18
CA VAL A 18 -25.77 7.36 -12.02
C VAL A 18 -24.60 6.35 -12.21
N PRO A 19 -24.73 5.09 -11.79
CA PRO A 19 -23.63 4.12 -11.83
C PRO A 19 -23.07 3.87 -13.24
N ARG A 20 -23.94 3.93 -14.26
CA ARG A 20 -23.55 3.73 -15.67
C ARG A 20 -22.58 4.80 -16.19
N THR A 21 -22.82 6.07 -15.84
CA THR A 21 -21.94 7.16 -16.28
C THR A 21 -20.62 7.15 -15.50
N GLN A 22 -20.63 6.71 -14.24
CA GLN A 22 -19.42 6.54 -13.43
C GLN A 22 -18.50 5.44 -13.97
N GLN A 23 -19.06 4.30 -14.41
CA GLN A 23 -18.26 3.24 -15.04
C GLN A 23 -17.66 3.68 -16.37
N LEU A 24 -18.42 4.40 -17.21
CA LEU A 24 -17.91 4.93 -18.48
C LEU A 24 -16.79 5.95 -18.26
N ALA A 25 -16.97 6.84 -17.28
CA ALA A 25 -15.94 7.80 -16.89
C ALA A 25 -14.69 7.06 -16.37
N GLN A 26 -14.84 6.13 -15.42
CA GLN A 26 -13.72 5.35 -14.89
C GLN A 26 -12.97 4.61 -15.99
N PHE A 27 -13.65 3.94 -16.91
CA PHE A 27 -12.99 3.27 -18.04
C PHE A 27 -12.24 4.27 -18.96
N GLY A 28 -12.84 5.44 -19.19
CA GLY A 28 -12.28 6.50 -20.03
C GLY A 28 -11.02 7.18 -19.47
N VAL A 29 -10.82 7.19 -18.15
CA VAL A 29 -9.62 7.77 -17.49
C VAL A 29 -8.72 6.74 -16.81
N ALA A 30 -9.14 5.48 -16.70
CA ALA A 30 -8.41 4.43 -15.98
C ALA A 30 -6.97 4.22 -16.49
N TRP A 31 -6.70 4.50 -17.77
CA TRP A 31 -5.39 4.31 -18.38
C TRP A 31 -4.38 5.42 -18.03
N ILE A 32 -4.84 6.60 -17.58
CA ILE A 32 -3.95 7.72 -17.23
C ILE A 32 -3.08 7.36 -16.01
N GLY A 33 -3.69 6.77 -14.97
CA GLY A 33 -2.99 6.38 -13.75
C GLY A 33 -1.81 5.42 -14.01
N PRO A 34 -2.03 4.27 -14.69
CA PRO A 34 -0.97 3.36 -15.08
C PRO A 34 0.10 4.02 -15.96
N ALA A 35 -0.28 4.86 -16.92
CA ALA A 35 0.69 5.55 -17.77
C ALA A 35 1.60 6.48 -16.97
N ILE A 36 1.04 7.27 -16.05
CA ILE A 36 1.80 8.12 -15.13
C ILE A 36 2.67 7.27 -14.21
N ALA A 37 2.11 6.24 -13.58
CA ALA A 37 2.84 5.38 -12.65
C ALA A 37 4.05 4.72 -13.31
N VAL A 38 3.86 4.09 -14.48
CA VAL A 38 4.95 3.48 -15.26
C VAL A 38 5.97 4.53 -15.68
N GLY A 39 5.53 5.70 -16.14
CA GLY A 39 6.41 6.81 -16.50
C GLY A 39 7.26 7.29 -15.33
N THR A 40 6.66 7.48 -14.16
CA THR A 40 7.35 7.86 -12.92
C THR A 40 8.33 6.78 -12.47
N THR A 41 7.95 5.50 -12.52
CA THR A 41 8.85 4.38 -12.21
C THR A 41 10.05 4.34 -13.15
N MET A 42 9.84 4.52 -14.46
CA MET A 42 10.94 4.56 -15.46
C MET A 42 11.89 5.75 -15.24
N LEU A 43 11.35 6.92 -14.88
CA LEU A 43 12.16 8.11 -14.57
C LEU A 43 13.02 7.90 -13.32
N LEU A 44 12.44 7.32 -12.27
CA LEU A 44 13.14 7.06 -11.02
C LEU A 44 14.15 5.91 -11.15
N TRP A 45 13.85 4.91 -11.99
CA TRP A 45 14.81 3.86 -12.35
C TRP A 45 16.02 4.42 -13.11
N SER A 46 15.79 5.33 -14.06
CA SER A 46 16.86 5.88 -14.92
C SER A 46 17.72 6.95 -14.24
N LYS A 47 17.24 7.58 -13.16
CA LYS A 47 17.93 8.67 -12.44
C LYS A 47 18.51 8.26 -11.08
N GLY A 48 18.55 6.98 -10.75
CA GLY A 48 19.16 6.47 -9.50
C GLY A 48 20.65 6.84 -9.40
N PRO A 49 21.17 7.25 -8.22
CA PRO A 49 22.59 7.55 -8.05
C PRO A 49 23.44 6.31 -8.35
N GLY A 50 24.32 6.39 -9.35
CA GLY A 50 25.27 5.31 -9.67
C GLY A 50 24.76 4.16 -10.55
N GLY A 51 23.58 4.29 -11.17
CA GLY A 51 23.03 3.22 -12.04
C GLY A 51 22.50 2.02 -11.27
N THR A 52 22.36 2.12 -9.95
CA THR A 52 21.70 1.12 -9.11
C THR A 52 20.23 1.49 -8.91
N MET A 53 19.41 0.44 -8.94
CA MET A 53 17.96 0.44 -9.02
C MET A 53 17.34 1.38 -7.98
N GLY A 54 16.60 2.39 -8.44
CA GLY A 54 16.03 3.47 -7.59
C GLY A 54 14.98 3.03 -6.56
N PHE A 55 14.74 1.72 -6.39
CA PHE A 55 13.80 1.15 -5.44
C PHE A 55 14.23 -0.26 -5.02
N GLY A 56 13.84 -0.67 -3.81
CA GLY A 56 14.08 -2.01 -3.29
C GLY A 56 15.23 -2.09 -2.28
N PRO A 57 15.35 -3.23 -1.58
CA PRO A 57 16.35 -3.41 -0.52
C PRO A 57 17.80 -3.31 -1.02
N GLU A 58 18.03 -3.50 -2.33
CA GLU A 58 19.35 -3.40 -2.98
C GLU A 58 19.67 -2.00 -3.50
N SER A 59 18.77 -1.02 -3.34
CA SER A 59 19.07 0.37 -3.70
C SER A 59 20.16 0.93 -2.77
N GLN A 60 21.14 1.64 -3.34
CA GLN A 60 22.27 2.21 -2.59
C GLN A 60 21.79 3.06 -1.39
N ALA A 61 20.68 3.81 -1.59
CA ALA A 61 20.06 4.62 -0.55
C ALA A 61 19.46 3.79 0.61
N CYS A 62 18.97 2.57 0.37
CA CYS A 62 18.49 1.67 1.41
C CYS A 62 19.62 0.90 2.13
N VAL A 63 20.71 0.58 1.42
CA VAL A 63 21.91 -0.04 2.02
C VAL A 63 22.63 0.96 2.93
N ASP A 64 22.75 2.21 2.50
CA ASP A 64 23.42 3.29 3.26
C ASP A 64 22.51 3.94 4.33
N LYS A 65 21.27 3.46 4.51
CA LYS A 65 20.22 4.07 5.37
C LYS A 65 20.05 5.58 5.14
N ALA A 66 20.22 6.03 3.91
CA ALA A 66 20.03 7.42 3.53
C ALA A 66 18.53 7.76 3.46
N SER A 67 18.20 9.04 3.56
CA SER A 67 16.81 9.56 3.54
C SER A 67 16.07 9.34 2.21
N GLY A 68 16.73 8.82 1.17
CA GLY A 68 16.14 8.45 -0.12
C GLY A 68 15.82 6.96 -0.27
N CYS A 69 15.86 6.17 0.81
CA CYS A 69 15.47 4.76 0.75
C CYS A 69 13.97 4.63 0.47
N LEU A 70 13.63 3.99 -0.65
CA LEU A 70 12.26 3.68 -1.05
C LEU A 70 12.06 2.16 -0.95
N PRO A 71 11.77 1.64 0.27
CA PRO A 71 11.57 0.22 0.47
C PRO A 71 10.27 -0.21 -0.20
N ALA A 72 10.36 -1.19 -1.11
CA ALA A 72 9.22 -1.74 -1.81
C ALA A 72 9.03 -3.21 -1.43
N PRO A 73 8.57 -3.51 -0.19
CA PRO A 73 8.38 -4.88 0.26
C PRO A 73 7.46 -5.63 -0.72
N GLN A 74 6.34 -5.01 -1.13
CA GLN A 74 5.35 -5.57 -2.10
C GLN A 74 5.98 -6.04 -3.41
N ALA A 75 6.95 -5.29 -3.92
CA ALA A 75 7.67 -5.68 -5.12
C ALA A 75 8.65 -6.84 -4.85
N SER A 76 9.36 -6.85 -3.72
CA SER A 76 10.36 -7.88 -3.43
C SER A 76 9.77 -9.27 -3.25
N VAL A 77 8.59 -9.39 -2.63
CA VAL A 77 7.92 -10.70 -2.55
C VAL A 77 7.44 -11.16 -3.91
N LEU A 78 6.85 -10.28 -4.72
CA LEU A 78 6.42 -10.66 -6.08
C LEU A 78 7.61 -11.11 -6.94
N GLN A 79 8.74 -10.41 -6.85
CA GLN A 79 10.00 -10.79 -7.50
C GLN A 79 10.46 -12.18 -7.04
N SER A 80 10.50 -12.43 -5.72
CA SER A 80 10.91 -13.74 -5.19
C SER A 80 9.99 -14.88 -5.64
N MET A 81 8.69 -14.61 -5.83
CA MET A 81 7.75 -15.58 -6.38
C MET A 81 8.03 -15.87 -7.86
N ILE A 82 8.26 -14.83 -8.67
CA ILE A 82 8.58 -14.97 -10.09
C ILE A 82 9.90 -15.73 -10.27
N GLU A 83 10.95 -15.35 -9.54
CA GLU A 83 12.24 -16.03 -9.58
C GLU A 83 12.14 -17.49 -9.12
N GLY A 84 11.33 -17.77 -8.09
CA GLY A 84 11.06 -19.14 -7.64
C GLY A 84 10.38 -19.99 -8.71
N VAL A 85 9.44 -19.41 -9.47
CA VAL A 85 8.77 -20.10 -10.60
C VAL A 85 9.74 -20.31 -11.77
N LEU A 86 10.51 -19.29 -12.15
CA LEU A 86 11.45 -19.34 -13.29
C LEU A 86 12.57 -20.36 -13.08
N HIS A 87 13.11 -20.45 -11.86
CA HIS A 87 14.18 -21.40 -11.53
C HIS A 87 13.67 -22.79 -11.15
N GLY A 88 12.35 -23.02 -11.19
CA GLY A 88 11.74 -24.29 -10.77
C GLY A 88 11.94 -24.63 -9.29
N ASN A 89 12.46 -23.69 -8.49
CA ASN A 89 12.71 -23.84 -7.05
C ASN A 89 11.64 -23.10 -6.23
N ALA A 90 10.38 -23.25 -6.64
CA ALA A 90 9.27 -22.71 -5.89
C ALA A 90 9.18 -23.46 -4.55
N PRO A 91 9.15 -22.77 -3.39
CA PRO A 91 9.08 -23.42 -2.09
C PRO A 91 7.66 -23.96 -1.84
N ILE A 92 7.31 -25.06 -2.50
CA ILE A 92 5.98 -25.69 -2.45
C ILE A 92 5.57 -26.02 -1.02
N ASP A 93 6.51 -26.47 -0.18
CA ASP A 93 6.26 -26.72 1.24
C ASP A 93 5.69 -25.50 1.97
N LYS A 94 6.22 -24.30 1.68
CA LYS A 94 5.75 -23.05 2.27
C LYS A 94 4.36 -22.66 1.77
N TYR A 95 4.07 -22.90 0.49
CA TYR A 95 2.74 -22.65 -0.08
C TYR A 95 1.69 -23.58 0.50
N VAL A 96 2.00 -24.87 0.66
CA VAL A 96 1.10 -25.86 1.26
C VAL A 96 0.86 -25.54 2.74
N ALA A 97 1.92 -25.22 3.49
CA ALA A 97 1.80 -24.80 4.89
C ALA A 97 0.95 -23.53 5.03
N GLY A 98 1.20 -22.52 4.18
CA GLY A 98 0.42 -21.28 4.15
C GLY A 98 -1.05 -21.52 3.78
N ALA A 99 -1.32 -22.41 2.81
CA ALA A 99 -2.68 -22.79 2.44
C ALA A 99 -3.41 -23.54 3.56
N ALA A 100 -2.72 -24.40 4.31
CA ALA A 100 -3.27 -25.09 5.47
C ALA A 100 -3.61 -24.12 6.60
N ILE A 101 -2.70 -23.19 6.91
CA ILE A 101 -2.94 -22.15 7.93
C ILE A 101 -4.09 -21.23 7.49
N GLY A 102 -4.08 -20.77 6.24
CA GLY A 102 -5.14 -19.92 5.68
C GLY A 102 -6.50 -20.62 5.65
N GLY A 103 -6.52 -21.89 5.28
CA GLY A 103 -7.72 -22.74 5.33
C GLY A 103 -8.23 -22.94 6.74
N GLY A 104 -7.34 -23.19 7.71
CA GLY A 104 -7.70 -23.27 9.13
C GLY A 104 -8.26 -21.96 9.66
N LEU A 105 -7.67 -20.82 9.29
CA LEU A 105 -8.15 -19.49 9.67
C LEU A 105 -9.49 -19.13 9.01
N ALA A 106 -9.76 -19.65 7.81
CA ALA A 106 -11.02 -19.44 7.10
C ALA A 106 -12.21 -20.15 7.75
N LEU A 107 -11.98 -21.16 8.60
CA LEU A 107 -13.03 -21.84 9.36
C LEU A 107 -13.56 -20.99 10.53
N PHE A 108 -12.84 -19.94 10.94
CA PHE A 108 -13.29 -19.05 11.99
C PHE A 108 -14.34 -18.06 11.45
N PRO A 109 -15.40 -17.74 12.23
CA PRO A 109 -16.49 -16.85 11.81
C PRO A 109 -16.08 -15.37 11.73
N ILE A 110 -14.79 -15.05 11.87
CA ILE A 110 -14.28 -13.67 11.84
C ILE A 110 -13.78 -13.39 10.43
N ALA A 111 -14.54 -12.59 9.70
CA ALA A 111 -14.22 -12.20 8.33
C ALA A 111 -12.83 -11.53 8.25
N GLY A 112 -12.00 -11.99 7.31
CA GLY A 112 -10.71 -11.36 7.00
C GLY A 112 -9.55 -11.73 7.91
N LEU A 113 -9.72 -12.61 8.92
CA LEU A 113 -8.63 -13.05 9.81
C LEU A 113 -7.40 -13.57 9.07
N GLY A 114 -7.60 -14.47 8.10
CA GLY A 114 -6.49 -15.02 7.31
C GLY A 114 -5.72 -13.95 6.54
N VAL A 115 -6.42 -12.93 6.05
CA VAL A 115 -5.81 -11.79 5.35
C VAL A 115 -5.01 -10.93 6.32
N LEU A 116 -5.55 -10.63 7.51
CA LEU A 116 -4.87 -9.84 8.53
C LEU A 116 -3.58 -10.51 9.01
N VAL A 117 -3.63 -11.83 9.26
CA VAL A 117 -2.45 -12.61 9.68
C VAL A 117 -1.42 -12.68 8.55
N GLY A 118 -1.85 -12.90 7.31
CA GLY A 118 -0.95 -12.93 6.14
C GLY A 118 -0.24 -11.60 5.90
N LEU A 119 -0.95 -10.48 6.04
CA LEU A 119 -0.37 -9.13 5.91
C LEU A 119 0.62 -8.84 7.04
N ALA A 120 0.32 -9.23 8.27
CA ALA A 120 1.19 -9.04 9.43
C ALA A 120 2.50 -9.85 9.33
N MET A 121 2.45 -11.05 8.74
CA MET A 121 3.63 -11.89 8.57
C MET A 121 4.61 -11.35 7.52
N TYR A 122 4.12 -10.48 6.65
CA TYR A 122 4.86 -9.97 5.51
C TYR A 122 5.43 -8.56 5.72
N LEU A 123 4.74 -7.71 6.47
CA LEU A 123 5.22 -6.36 6.75
C LEU A 123 6.38 -6.38 7.78
N PRO A 124 7.38 -5.49 7.65
CA PRO A 124 8.40 -5.27 8.67
C PRO A 124 7.80 -5.03 10.05
N PHE A 125 8.46 -5.56 11.09
CA PHE A 125 7.97 -5.50 12.45
C PHE A 125 7.74 -4.06 12.93
N GLU A 126 8.59 -3.13 12.52
CA GLU A 126 8.49 -1.70 12.87
C GLU A 126 7.16 -1.10 12.38
N ILE A 127 6.74 -1.46 11.16
CA ILE A 127 5.48 -0.97 10.56
C ILE A 127 4.30 -1.64 11.25
N THR A 128 4.34 -2.96 11.43
CA THR A 128 3.26 -3.73 12.07
C THR A 128 3.06 -3.31 13.53
N PHE A 129 4.15 -3.07 14.26
CA PHE A 129 4.12 -2.60 15.65
C PHE A 129 3.58 -1.16 15.75
N GLY A 130 4.03 -0.26 14.88
CA GLY A 130 3.52 1.10 14.81
C GLY A 130 2.02 1.14 14.50
N TYR A 131 1.57 0.33 13.54
CA TYR A 131 0.15 0.17 13.21
C TYR A 131 -0.64 -0.38 14.40
N GLY A 132 -0.12 -1.41 15.08
CA GLY A 132 -0.74 -2.00 16.27
C GLY A 132 -0.93 -0.98 17.41
N LEU A 133 0.10 -0.17 17.70
CA LEU A 133 0.00 0.94 18.65
C LEU A 133 -1.05 1.97 18.23
N GLY A 134 -1.11 2.32 16.94
CA GLY A 134 -2.14 3.20 16.39
C GLY A 134 -3.55 2.65 16.59
N CYS A 135 -3.78 1.35 16.35
CA CYS A 135 -5.05 0.70 16.60
C CYS A 135 -5.43 0.68 18.09
N LEU A 136 -4.48 0.39 18.98
CA LEU A 136 -4.70 0.43 20.43
C LEU A 136 -5.05 1.84 20.91
N ALA A 137 -4.34 2.85 20.42
CA ALA A 137 -4.65 4.24 20.71
C ALA A 137 -6.03 4.64 20.18
N ASN A 138 -6.40 4.18 18.98
CA ASN A 138 -7.72 4.43 18.41
C ASN A 138 -8.83 3.78 19.25
N MET A 139 -8.69 2.51 19.64
CA MET A 139 -9.62 1.81 20.53
C MET A 139 -9.75 2.51 21.89
N ALA A 140 -8.64 2.98 22.46
CA ALA A 140 -8.65 3.73 23.72
C ALA A 140 -9.39 5.08 23.56
N MET A 141 -9.11 5.83 22.49
CA MET A 141 -9.77 7.10 22.22
C MET A 141 -11.25 6.94 21.88
N GLU A 142 -11.63 5.86 21.17
CA GLU A 142 -13.02 5.53 20.89
C GLU A 142 -13.79 5.30 22.20
N LYS A 143 -13.17 4.62 23.16
CA LYS A 143 -13.76 4.37 24.49
C LYS A 143 -13.89 5.65 25.32
N MET A 144 -12.97 6.61 25.18
CA MET A 144 -12.98 7.85 25.98
C MET A 144 -13.85 8.96 25.38
N LYS A 145 -13.78 9.18 24.06
CA LYS A 145 -14.40 10.33 23.37
C LYS A 145 -15.55 9.94 22.43
N GLY A 146 -15.80 8.63 22.28
CA GLY A 146 -16.86 8.10 21.44
C GLY A 146 -16.50 8.02 19.96
N ARG A 147 -17.23 7.17 19.24
CA ARG A 147 -17.05 6.89 17.79
C ARG A 147 -17.09 8.14 16.92
N ARG A 148 -17.94 9.10 17.27
CA ARG A 148 -18.14 10.31 16.47
C ARG A 148 -16.90 11.20 16.44
N PHE A 149 -16.19 11.33 17.57
CA PHE A 149 -14.94 12.09 17.62
C PHE A 149 -13.83 11.44 16.77
N ILE A 150 -13.78 10.10 16.74
CA ILE A 150 -12.81 9.39 15.89
C ILE A 150 -13.05 9.69 14.42
N GLY A 151 -14.31 9.54 13.95
CA GLY A 151 -14.67 9.76 12.56
C GLY A 151 -14.54 11.21 12.10
N ASP A 152 -14.97 12.16 12.94
CA ASP A 152 -15.05 13.57 12.54
C ASP A 152 -13.71 14.33 12.71
N VAL A 153 -12.82 13.87 13.61
CA VAL A 153 -11.59 14.61 13.95
C VAL A 153 -10.33 13.78 13.76
N VAL A 154 -10.27 12.58 14.32
CA VAL A 154 -9.02 11.79 14.35
C VAL A 154 -8.67 11.25 12.98
N VAL A 155 -9.65 10.70 12.25
CA VAL A 155 -9.43 10.15 10.91
C VAL A 155 -9.04 11.25 9.90
N PRO A 156 -9.76 12.39 9.81
CA PRO A 156 -9.36 13.48 8.91
C PRO A 156 -7.99 14.09 9.26
N LEU A 157 -7.67 14.22 10.55
CA LEU A 157 -6.36 14.71 10.98
C LEU A 157 -5.23 13.78 10.55
N GLY A 158 -5.39 12.47 10.78
CA GLY A 158 -4.41 11.46 10.37
C GLY A 158 -4.24 11.42 8.85
N ALA A 159 -5.34 11.45 8.09
CA ALA A 159 -5.29 11.54 6.64
C ALA A 159 -4.58 12.81 6.15
N GLY A 160 -4.86 13.95 6.79
CA GLY A 160 -4.21 15.23 6.48
C GLY A 160 -2.69 15.20 6.73
N LEU A 161 -2.24 14.55 7.80
CA LEU A 161 -0.80 14.39 8.08
C LEU A 161 -0.10 13.50 7.04
N ILE A 162 -0.71 12.37 6.69
CA ILE A 162 -0.16 11.44 5.67
C ILE A 162 -0.06 12.13 4.31
N ILE A 163 -1.13 12.82 3.89
CA ILE A 163 -1.16 13.55 2.61
C ILE A 163 -0.19 14.74 2.66
N GLY A 164 -0.09 15.43 3.80
CA GLY A 164 0.80 16.58 3.98
C GLY A 164 2.29 16.21 3.83
N GLU A 165 2.71 15.09 4.41
CA GLU A 165 4.06 14.55 4.22
C GLU A 165 4.33 14.23 2.74
N ALA A 166 3.41 13.52 2.08
CA ALA A 166 3.57 13.16 0.67
C ALA A 166 3.67 14.40 -0.24
N LEU A 167 2.81 15.40 -0.02
CA LEU A 167 2.82 16.64 -0.81
C LEU A 167 4.09 17.47 -0.58
N THR A 168 4.58 17.56 0.64
CA THR A 168 5.83 18.29 0.93
C THR A 168 7.03 17.62 0.28
N ASN A 169 7.13 16.29 0.34
CA ASN A 169 8.20 15.53 -0.33
C ASN A 169 8.16 15.67 -1.86
N LEU A 170 6.98 15.59 -2.46
CA LEU A 170 6.81 15.83 -3.90
C LEU A 170 7.24 17.24 -4.28
N THR A 171 6.84 18.24 -3.50
CA THR A 171 7.20 19.64 -3.76
C THR A 171 8.71 19.86 -3.68
N LEU A 172 9.37 19.31 -2.65
CA LEU A 172 10.83 19.38 -2.52
C LEU A 172 11.54 18.70 -3.68
N THR A 173 11.07 17.51 -4.08
CA THR A 173 11.64 16.76 -5.21
C THR A 173 11.50 17.52 -6.52
N MET A 174 10.34 18.15 -6.77
CA MET A 174 10.11 19.00 -7.94
C MET A 174 11.03 20.23 -7.96
N ILE A 175 11.27 20.86 -6.81
CA ILE A 175 12.20 21.98 -6.69
C ILE A 175 13.64 21.55 -6.98
N THR A 176 14.07 20.41 -6.44
CA THR A 176 15.41 19.85 -6.70
C THR A 176 15.59 19.53 -8.18
N LEU A 177 14.61 18.87 -8.81
CA LEU A 177 14.64 18.56 -10.24
C LEU A 177 14.63 19.79 -11.14
N ALA A 178 13.96 20.88 -10.73
CA ALA A 178 13.95 22.14 -11.46
C ALA A 178 15.26 22.93 -11.35
N LYS A 179 16.06 22.68 -10.31
CA LYS A 179 17.35 23.35 -10.07
C LYS A 179 18.56 22.59 -10.64
N GLY A 180 18.38 21.33 -11.04
CA GLY A 180 19.43 20.48 -11.62
C GLY A 180 19.99 19.50 -10.60
#